data_AF-A0A9X6KHG4-F1
#
_entry.id   AF-A0A9X6KHG4-F1
#
_cell.length_a   1.000
_cell.length_b   1.000
_cell.length_c   1.000
_cell.angle_alpha   90.00
_cell.angle_beta   90.00
_cell.angle_gamma   90.00
#
_symmetry.space_group_name_H-M   'P 1'
#
loop_
_entity.id
_entity.type
_entity.pdbx_description
1 polymer ?
#
loop_
_entity_poly.entity_id
_entity_poly.type
_entity_poly.pdbx_seq_one_letter_code
_entity_poly.pdbx_strand_id
1 'polypeptide(L)' 'MSNSGGQYSNIELEMILDNFVKALPMQIRVQREMSKLLKARFDALVSEGFTEQQALEIVKSRGIE' A
#
# COMPACT_ATOMS: atom_id res chain seq x y z
N MET A 1 5.97 16.58 28.69
CA MET A 1 4.76 17.42 28.56
C MET A 1 4.24 17.27 27.15
N SER A 2 3.08 16.63 27.03
CA SER A 2 2.32 16.45 25.81
C SER A 2 1.80 17.81 25.35
N ASN A 3 2.34 18.33 24.24
CA ASN A 3 1.78 19.51 23.59
C ASN A 3 0.82 19.06 22.49
N SER A 4 -0.40 18.73 22.91
CA SER A 4 -1.57 18.59 22.06
C SER A 4 -1.84 19.92 21.34
N GLY A 5 -1.44 20.01 20.07
CA GLY A 5 -1.71 21.15 19.17
C GLY A 5 -0.50 21.80 18.48
N GLY A 6 0.73 21.28 18.67
CA GLY A 6 1.94 21.92 18.15
C GLY A 6 2.14 21.73 16.63
N GLN A 7 2.16 22.83 15.88
CA GLN A 7 2.73 22.85 14.53
C GLN A 7 4.20 22.39 14.61
N TYR A 8 4.62 21.49 13.72
CA TYR A 8 6.02 21.10 13.59
C TYR A 8 6.88 22.34 13.31
N SER A 9 8.04 22.44 13.96
CA SER A 9 9.05 23.40 13.54
C SER A 9 9.54 23.07 12.12
N ASN A 10 10.09 24.05 11.41
CA ASN A 10 10.60 23.84 10.05
C ASN A 10 11.63 22.70 9.99
N ILE A 11 12.49 22.59 11.01
CA ILE A 11 13.50 21.53 11.11
C ILE A 11 12.85 20.16 11.29
N GLU A 12 11.85 20.04 12.17
CA GLU A 12 11.13 18.78 12.35
C GLU A 12 10.38 18.37 11.07
N LEU A 13 9.81 19.33 10.35
CA LEU A 13 9.15 19.09 9.08
C LEU A 13 10.13 18.58 8.01
N GLU A 14 11.31 19.20 7.88
CA GLU A 14 12.36 18.75 6.97
C GLU A 14 12.84 17.34 7.31
N MET A 15 13.04 17.03 8.60
CA MET A 15 13.41 15.67 9.05
C MET A 15 12.33 14.63 8.71
N ILE A 16 11.05 14.99 8.87
CA ILE A 16 9.94 14.13 8.48
C ILE A 16 9.97 13.88 6.97
N LEU A 17 10.10 14.93 6.16
CA LEU A 17 10.15 14.82 4.70
C LEU A 17 11.34 13.98 4.21
N ASP A 18 12.52 14.19 4.79
CA ASP A 18 13.72 13.40 4.48
C ASP A 18 13.51 11.91 4.78
N ASN A 19 12.87 11.60 5.90
CA ASN A 19 12.55 10.22 6.25
C ASN A 19 11.52 9.60 5.30
N PHE A 20 10.51 10.37 4.87
CA PHE A 20 9.58 9.94 3.83
C PHE A 20 10.30 9.63 2.52
N VAL A 21 11.14 10.56 2.03
CA VAL A 21 11.91 10.37 0.79
C VAL A 21 12.80 9.14 0.88
N LYS A 22 13.48 8.91 2.01
CA LYS A 22 14.29 7.72 2.25
C LYS A 22 13.47 6.43 2.28
N ALA A 23 12.22 6.48 2.72
CA ALA A 23 11.32 5.33 2.76
C ALA A 23 10.66 5.01 1.40
N LEU A 24 10.54 5.99 0.49
CA LEU A 24 9.86 5.80 -0.80
C LEU A 24 10.39 4.61 -1.61
N PRO A 25 11.71 4.36 -1.74
CA PRO A 25 12.20 3.19 -2.47
C PRO A 25 11.72 1.87 -1.88
N MET A 26 11.63 1.77 -0.55
CA MET A 26 11.09 0.59 0.12
C MET A 26 9.59 0.46 -0.13
N GLN A 27 8.85 1.56 -0.04
CA GLN A 27 7.41 1.57 -0.33
C GLN A 27 7.12 1.14 -1.77
N ILE A 28 7.91 1.62 -2.75
CA ILE A 28 7.80 1.19 -4.16
C ILE A 28 8.04 -0.32 -4.30
N ARG A 29 9.04 -0.88 -3.62
CA ARG A 29 9.32 -2.32 -3.64
C ARG A 29 8.16 -3.12 -3.04
N VAL A 30 7.62 -2.67 -1.90
CA VAL A 30 6.46 -3.32 -1.27
C VAL A 30 5.27 -3.29 -2.22
N GLN A 31 4.93 -2.14 -2.80
CA GLN A 31 3.82 -2.04 -3.75
C GLN A 31 4.00 -2.95 -4.97
N ARG A 32 5.24 -3.13 -5.45
CA ARG A 32 5.54 -4.07 -6.52
C ARG A 32 5.29 -5.53 -6.12
N GLU A 33 5.68 -5.95 -4.94
CA GLU A 33 5.43 -7.33 -4.49
C GLU A 33 3.94 -7.56 -4.21
N MET A 34 3.26 -6.58 -3.63
CA MET A 34 1.81 -6.62 -3.41
C MET A 34 1.02 -6.75 -4.71
N SER A 35 1.41 -6.04 -5.77
CA SER A 35 0.71 -6.14 -7.06
C SER A 35 0.82 -7.53 -7.69
N LYS A 36 1.95 -8.21 -7.52
CA LYS A 36 2.13 -9.61 -7.97
C LYS A 36 1.20 -10.55 -7.23
N LEU A 37 1.09 -10.40 -5.91
CA LEU A 37 0.22 -11.24 -5.09
C LEU A 37 -1.26 -11.01 -5.44
N LEU A 38 -1.67 -9.75 -5.68
CA LEU A 38 -3.02 -9.41 -6.12
C LEU A 38 -3.33 -10.06 -7.47
N LYS A 39 -2.36 -10.04 -8.40
CA LYS A 39 -2.49 -10.71 -9.70
C LYS A 39 -2.60 -12.23 -9.55
N ALA A 40 -1.78 -12.84 -8.70
CA ALA A 40 -1.83 -14.28 -8.45
C ALA A 40 -3.20 -14.71 -7.90
N ARG A 41 -3.78 -13.93 -6.98
CA ARG A 41 -5.12 -14.17 -6.46
C ARG A 41 -6.21 -14.02 -7.52
N PHE A 42 -6.12 -12.99 -8.35
CA PHE A 42 -7.03 -12.83 -9.48
C PHE A 42 -6.99 -14.05 -10.41
N ASP A 43 -5.79 -14.51 -10.77
CA ASP A 43 -5.61 -15.65 -11.66
C ASP A 43 -6.15 -16.94 -11.06
N ALA A 44 -5.93 -17.17 -9.76
CA ALA A 44 -6.50 -18.30 -9.05
C ALA A 44 -8.03 -18.31 -9.13
N LEU A 45 -8.69 -17.17 -8.83
CA LEU A 45 -10.15 -17.05 -8.91
C LEU A 45 -10.66 -17.33 -10.33
N VAL A 46 -10.01 -16.78 -11.36
CA VAL A 46 -10.40 -17.07 -12.74
C VAL A 46 -10.26 -18.56 -13.05
N SER A 47 -9.17 -19.21 -12.60
CA SER A 47 -8.96 -20.65 -12.81
C SER A 47 -9.97 -21.54 -12.06
N GLU A 48 -10.53 -21.05 -10.95
CA GLU A 48 -11.58 -21.73 -10.18
C GLU A 48 -12.97 -21.57 -10.83
N GLY A 49 -13.08 -20.79 -11.90
CA GLY A 49 -14.29 -20.62 -12.71
C GLY A 49 -15.07 -19.34 -12.43
N PHE A 50 -14.52 -18.41 -11.65
CA PHE A 50 -15.09 -17.07 -11.54
C PHE A 50 -14.89 -16.29 -12.85
N THR A 51 -15.83 -15.39 -13.17
CA THR A 51 -15.60 -14.46 -14.27
C THR A 51 -14.53 -13.44 -13.88
N GLU A 52 -13.84 -12.86 -14.86
CA GLU A 52 -12.85 -11.79 -14.61
C GLU A 52 -13.44 -10.64 -13.79
N GLN A 53 -14.70 -10.26 -14.06
CA GLN A 53 -15.37 -9.19 -13.32
C GLN A 53 -15.61 -9.55 -11.84
N GLN A 54 -16.00 -10.80 -11.57
CA GLN A 54 -16.17 -11.29 -10.20
C GLN A 54 -14.83 -11.37 -9.46
N ALA A 55 -13.81 -11.92 -10.12
CA ALA A 55 -12.45 -12.01 -9.56
C ALA A 55 -11.89 -10.63 -9.22
N LEU A 56 -12.05 -9.65 -10.11
CA LEU A 56 -11.61 -8.27 -9.87
C LEU A 56 -12.32 -7.64 -8.68
N GLU A 57 -13.64 -7.83 -8.54
CA GLU A 57 -14.40 -7.26 -7.43
C GLU A 57 -14.02 -7.90 -6.08
N ILE A 58 -13.75 -9.20 -6.06
CA ILE A 58 -13.22 -9.90 -4.87
C ILE A 58 -11.86 -9.34 -4.47
N VAL A 59 -10.94 -9.17 -5.42
CA VAL A 59 -9.59 -8.66 -5.15
C VAL A 59 -9.61 -7.20 -4.70
N LYS A 60 -10.52 -6.37 -5.23
CA LYS A 60 -10.69 -4.96 -4.80
C LYS A 60 -11.29 -4.84 -3.40
N SER A 61 -12.33 -5.63 -3.12
CA SER A 61 -13.07 -5.56 -1.85
C SER A 61 -12.31 -6.19 -0.69
N ARG A 62 -11.45 -7.16 -0.98
CA ARG A 62 -10.59 -7.82 -0.01
C ARG A 62 -9.17 -7.79 -0.54
N GLY A 63 -8.39 -6.84 -0.06
CA GLY A 63 -6.95 -6.77 -0.31
C GLY A 63 -6.21 -8.01 0.22
N ILE A 64 -4.90 -7.88 0.35
CA ILE A 64 -4.06 -8.91 0.97
C ILE A 64 -3.89 -8.48 2.42
N GLU A 65 -4.29 -9.37 3.35
CA GLU A 65 -4.03 -9.22 4.78
C GLU A 65 -2.57 -9.54 5.12
#